data_AF-A0A840P578-F1
#
_entry.id   AF-A0A840P578-F1
#
_cell.length_a   1.000
_cell.length_b   1.000
_cell.length_c   1.000
_cell.angle_alpha   90.00
_cell.angle_beta   90.00
_cell.angle_gamma   90.00
#
_symmetry.space_group_name_H-M   'P 1'
#
loop_
_entity.id
_entity.type
_entity.pdbx_description
1 polymer ?
#
loop_
_entity_poly.entity_id
_entity_poly.type
_entity_poly.pdbx_seq_one_letter_code
_entity_poly.pdbx_strand_id
1 'polypeptide(L)'
;MSQTLRRRRRGRRRRPPAAGAIRDRLGWVAGGVIAVVAVIAVTVVSAAAEVELIVDGELRRMRGFATTVDEALTSAGVKVGAGDYLHPAAETRIGDGSRIVVRHARPIRLTLDGERSTQWVTANNVGEALDELGLRDRAGALSAPTTQMLPLAGMDLTVRTRRSVVVMRDKVRMRATTTGATVRDVLSEQEITLRDGERVRPGLNRFPEEGEVIKILPPPSGVTALSWQ
;
A
#
# COMPACT_ATOMS: atom_id res chain seq x y z
N MET A 1 36.24 104.35 2.69
CA MET A 1 37.04 105.40 2.01
C MET A 1 37.71 104.70 0.83
N SER A 2 37.49 104.99 -0.46
CA SER A 2 37.10 106.22 -1.14
C SER A 2 36.50 105.88 -2.51
N GLN A 3 35.55 106.71 -2.94
CA GLN A 3 34.87 106.64 -4.23
C GLN A 3 35.72 107.26 -5.37
N THR A 4 35.16 107.16 -6.59
CA THR A 4 35.32 108.00 -7.80
C THR A 4 36.21 107.37 -8.90
N LEU A 5 35.89 107.33 -10.19
CA LEU A 5 35.01 108.11 -11.09
C LEU A 5 34.43 107.16 -12.20
N ARG A 6 33.13 107.20 -12.56
CA ARG A 6 32.49 108.02 -13.64
C ARG A 6 33.31 108.11 -14.95
N ARG A 7 32.80 108.06 -16.19
CA ARG A 7 31.52 107.70 -16.86
C ARG A 7 31.73 108.06 -18.36
N ARG A 8 31.25 107.27 -19.33
CA ARG A 8 30.74 107.71 -20.68
C ARG A 8 30.29 106.46 -21.47
N ARG A 9 29.00 106.11 -21.63
CA ARG A 9 27.86 106.66 -22.42
C ARG A 9 28.05 106.71 -23.95
N ARG A 10 27.30 105.83 -24.66
CA ARG A 10 26.40 106.01 -25.85
C ARG A 10 26.44 104.70 -26.67
N GLY A 11 25.39 104.12 -27.23
CA GLY A 11 23.93 104.32 -27.32
C GLY A 11 23.40 103.08 -28.11
N ARG A 12 22.44 102.29 -27.61
CA ARG A 12 20.98 102.40 -27.72
C ARG A 12 20.41 102.38 -29.16
N ARG A 13 19.95 101.20 -29.60
CA ARG A 13 18.73 100.96 -30.40
C ARG A 13 18.02 99.76 -29.73
N ARG A 14 16.95 99.90 -28.93
CA ARG A 14 15.50 99.99 -29.28
C ARG A 14 15.10 98.91 -30.31
N ARG A 15 14.58 97.72 -29.95
CA ARG A 15 13.21 97.31 -29.48
C ARG A 15 12.09 97.88 -30.37
N PRO A 16 11.02 97.12 -30.75
CA PRO A 16 10.07 96.57 -29.78
C PRO A 16 9.38 95.21 -30.15
N PRO A 17 8.47 94.70 -29.28
CA PRO A 17 7.94 93.34 -29.23
C PRO A 17 6.45 93.25 -29.64
N ALA A 18 5.89 92.05 -29.71
CA ALA A 18 4.48 91.71 -29.47
C ALA A 18 4.26 90.21 -29.71
N ALA A 19 3.26 89.50 -29.21
CA ALA A 19 2.36 89.61 -28.06
C ALA A 19 1.36 88.44 -28.19
N GLY A 20 0.92 87.88 -27.06
CA GLY A 20 -0.32 87.09 -26.94
C GLY A 20 -0.25 85.66 -27.51
N ALA A 21 -1.05 84.68 -27.11
CA ALA A 21 -2.10 84.53 -26.10
C ALA A 21 -2.25 82.99 -25.96
N ILE A 22 -2.23 82.39 -24.78
CA ILE A 22 -3.40 82.03 -23.95
C ILE A 22 -4.69 81.72 -24.75
N ARG A 23 -5.18 80.49 -24.54
CA ARG A 23 -6.55 79.96 -24.70
C ARG A 23 -7.03 79.44 -26.07
N ASP A 24 -7.45 78.17 -25.97
CA ASP A 24 -8.63 77.56 -26.57
C ASP A 24 -8.61 77.23 -28.07
N ARG A 25 -8.11 76.04 -28.42
CA ARG A 25 -8.74 75.16 -29.42
C ARG A 25 -8.66 73.68 -29.05
N LEU A 26 -9.75 73.21 -28.48
CA LEU A 26 -10.25 71.84 -28.48
C LEU A 26 -10.19 71.28 -29.92
N GLY A 27 -9.54 70.13 -30.14
CA GLY A 27 -9.49 69.50 -31.46
C GLY A 27 -8.42 68.41 -31.65
N TRP A 28 -8.62 67.27 -30.98
CA TRP A 28 -8.25 65.91 -31.41
C TRP A 28 -7.05 65.70 -32.37
N VAL A 29 -5.89 65.29 -31.85
CA VAL A 29 -5.05 64.22 -32.45
C VAL A 29 -4.27 63.51 -31.33
N ALA A 30 -4.34 62.18 -31.34
CA ALA A 30 -3.81 61.23 -30.38
C ALA A 30 -2.28 61.26 -30.19
N GLY A 31 -1.82 60.94 -28.96
CA GLY A 31 -0.42 60.64 -28.66
C GLY A 31 -0.22 60.39 -27.17
N GLY A 32 0.22 59.18 -26.79
CA GLY A 32 0.36 58.69 -25.41
C GLY A 32 1.27 59.54 -24.52
N VAL A 33 1.29 59.39 -23.20
CA VAL A 33 1.40 58.14 -22.44
C VAL A 33 0.92 58.43 -21.01
N ILE A 34 -0.16 57.77 -20.58
CA ILE A 34 -0.42 57.57 -19.14
C ILE A 34 0.30 56.26 -18.81
N ALA A 35 1.45 56.34 -18.13
CA ALA A 35 2.20 55.16 -17.71
C ALA A 35 1.43 54.44 -16.60
N VAL A 36 0.79 53.35 -17.02
CA VAL A 36 -0.04 52.42 -16.24
C VAL A 36 0.86 51.41 -15.50
N VAL A 37 0.60 51.29 -14.19
CA VAL A 37 0.71 50.10 -13.32
C VAL A 37 2.10 49.47 -13.11
N ALA A 38 2.60 49.62 -11.87
CA ALA A 38 3.63 48.76 -11.31
C ALA A 38 3.06 47.35 -11.09
N VAL A 39 3.41 46.40 -11.97
CA VAL A 39 3.16 44.98 -11.75
C VAL A 39 4.26 44.45 -10.83
N ILE A 40 3.96 44.29 -9.54
CA ILE A 40 4.79 43.49 -8.64
C ILE A 40 4.44 42.03 -8.90
N ALA A 41 5.20 41.37 -9.78
CA ALA A 41 5.15 39.93 -9.92
C ALA A 41 5.88 39.29 -8.73
N VAL A 42 5.15 38.96 -7.66
CA VAL A 42 5.68 38.05 -6.63
C VAL A 42 5.65 36.65 -7.25
N THR A 43 6.76 36.25 -7.85
CA THR A 43 6.97 34.84 -8.22
C THR A 43 7.19 34.07 -6.92
N VAL A 44 6.14 33.44 -6.40
CA VAL A 44 6.32 32.38 -5.41
C VAL A 44 6.92 31.20 -6.18
N VAL A 45 8.24 31.07 -6.14
CA VAL A 45 8.89 29.82 -6.54
C VAL A 45 8.57 28.83 -5.43
N SER A 46 7.41 28.18 -5.51
CA SER A 46 7.16 26.98 -4.73
C SER A 46 8.13 25.93 -5.22
N ALA A 47 9.08 25.52 -4.39
CA ALA A 47 9.86 24.31 -4.65
C ALA A 47 8.86 23.16 -4.88
N ALA A 48 9.02 22.41 -5.96
CA ALA A 48 8.17 21.24 -6.20
C ALA A 48 8.41 20.24 -5.07
N ALA A 49 7.35 19.87 -4.36
CA ALA A 49 7.48 18.94 -3.26
C ALA A 49 7.90 17.56 -3.80
N GLU A 50 8.94 16.95 -3.24
CA GLU A 50 9.32 15.58 -3.53
C GLU A 50 8.52 14.64 -2.64
N VAL A 51 7.57 13.91 -3.23
CA VAL A 51 6.67 13.00 -2.54
C VAL A 51 6.98 11.57 -2.98
N GLU A 52 7.13 10.67 -2.00
CA GLU A 52 7.27 9.23 -2.23
C GLU A 52 5.90 8.57 -2.26
N LEU A 53 5.43 8.19 -3.44
CA LEU A 53 4.20 7.41 -3.60
C LEU A 53 4.54 5.93 -3.77
N ILE A 54 4.09 5.09 -2.85
CA ILE A 54 4.28 3.65 -2.90
C ILE A 54 2.94 3.02 -3.26
N VAL A 55 2.83 2.47 -4.46
CA VAL A 55 1.60 1.82 -4.95
C VAL A 55 1.87 0.33 -5.03
N ASP A 56 1.19 -0.47 -4.21
CA ASP A 56 1.29 -1.93 -4.24
C ASP A 56 2.74 -2.46 -4.11
N GLY A 57 3.57 -1.73 -3.36
CA GLY A 57 4.99 -2.03 -3.16
C GLY A 57 5.94 -1.42 -4.21
N GLU A 58 5.42 -0.80 -5.27
CA GLU A 58 6.21 -0.06 -6.26
C GLU A 58 6.42 1.39 -5.82
N LEU A 59 7.70 1.79 -5.66
CA LEU A 59 8.05 3.17 -5.37
C LEU A 59 7.98 4.03 -6.63
N ARG A 60 7.18 5.10 -6.56
CA ARG A 60 7.04 6.15 -7.58
C ARG A 60 7.41 7.48 -6.94
N ARG A 61 8.52 8.05 -7.40
CA ARG A 61 8.90 9.42 -6.99
C ARG A 61 8.12 10.40 -7.82
N MET A 62 7.44 11.32 -7.15
CA MET A 62 6.69 12.38 -7.80
C MET A 62 7.22 13.73 -7.37
N ARG A 63 7.27 14.64 -8.34
CA ARG A 63 7.54 16.06 -8.11
C ARG A 63 6.32 16.82 -8.57
N GLY A 64 5.77 17.64 -7.69
CA GLY A 64 4.57 18.39 -8.01
C GLY A 64 4.19 19.41 -6.96
N PHE A 65 3.05 20.06 -7.18
CA PHE A 65 2.48 21.09 -6.32
C PHE A 65 1.28 20.57 -5.52
N ALA A 66 1.13 19.25 -5.40
CA ALA A 66 0.06 18.66 -4.60
C ALA A 66 0.23 19.07 -3.13
N THR A 67 -0.84 19.63 -2.56
CA THR A 67 -0.87 20.07 -1.16
C THR A 67 -1.54 19.04 -0.26
N THR A 68 -2.29 18.10 -0.84
CA THR A 68 -2.97 16.99 -0.14
C THR A 68 -2.66 15.64 -0.78
N VAL A 69 -2.91 14.55 -0.04
CA VAL A 69 -2.77 13.18 -0.54
C VAL A 69 -3.66 12.95 -1.77
N ASP A 70 -4.92 13.39 -1.74
CA ASP A 70 -5.86 13.22 -2.87
C ASP A 70 -5.39 13.92 -4.16
N GLU A 71 -4.86 15.14 -4.04
CA GLU A 71 -4.27 15.88 -5.16
C GLU A 71 -3.05 15.13 -5.74
N ALA A 72 -2.21 14.56 -4.86
CA ALA A 72 -1.05 13.78 -5.30
C ALA A 72 -1.48 12.50 -6.03
N LEU A 73 -2.47 11.77 -5.52
CA LEU A 73 -3.00 10.56 -6.15
C LEU A 73 -3.64 10.86 -7.52
N THR A 74 -4.42 11.93 -7.59
CA THR A 74 -5.04 12.40 -8.84
C THR A 74 -3.98 12.77 -9.87
N SER A 75 -2.94 13.52 -9.46
CA SER A 75 -1.81 13.86 -10.33
C SER A 75 -1.01 12.62 -10.76
N ALA A 76 -1.00 11.56 -9.95
CA ALA A 76 -0.33 10.30 -10.26
C ALA A 76 -1.15 9.38 -11.18
N GLY A 77 -2.43 9.70 -11.41
CA GLY A 77 -3.39 8.82 -12.07
C GLY A 77 -3.72 7.56 -11.24
N VAL A 78 -3.52 7.61 -9.92
CA VAL A 78 -3.81 6.50 -9.00
C VAL A 78 -5.21 6.70 -8.42
N LYS A 79 -6.06 5.69 -8.55
CA LYS A 79 -7.42 5.69 -8.00
C LYS A 79 -7.46 4.80 -6.77
N VAL A 80 -8.07 5.30 -5.70
CA VAL A 80 -8.30 4.53 -4.47
C VAL A 80 -9.78 4.20 -4.39
N GLY A 81 -10.10 2.92 -4.32
CA GLY A 81 -11.46 2.40 -4.19
C GLY A 81 -11.85 2.10 -2.74
N ALA A 82 -13.09 1.63 -2.56
CA ALA A 82 -13.54 1.14 -1.27
C ALA A 82 -12.83 -0.17 -0.90
N GLY A 83 -12.30 -0.25 0.32
CA GLY A 83 -11.56 -1.42 0.81
C GLY A 83 -10.06 -1.37 0.57
N ASP A 84 -9.59 -0.43 -0.27
CA ASP A 84 -8.16 -0.16 -0.44
C ASP A 84 -7.60 0.49 0.82
N TYR A 85 -6.32 0.23 1.08
CA TYR A 85 -5.59 0.89 2.14
C TYR A 85 -4.89 2.14 1.57
N LEU A 86 -5.13 3.26 2.23
CA LEU A 86 -4.49 4.53 1.95
C LEU A 86 -3.95 5.11 3.26
N HIS A 87 -2.66 5.47 3.25
CA HIS A 87 -2.03 6.17 4.36
C HIS A 87 -0.99 7.17 3.88
N PRO A 88 -0.98 8.42 4.37
CA PRO A 88 -2.00 9.06 5.21
C PRO A 88 -3.37 9.19 4.52
N ALA A 89 -4.40 9.63 5.26
CA ALA A 89 -5.75 9.82 4.70
C ALA A 89 -5.76 10.87 3.57
N ALA A 90 -6.73 10.77 2.65
CA ALA A 90 -6.81 11.55 1.41
C ALA A 90 -6.74 13.08 1.62
N GLU A 91 -7.35 13.57 2.69
CA GLU A 91 -7.40 14.99 3.08
C GLU A 91 -6.14 15.49 3.81
N THR A 92 -5.20 14.59 4.12
CA THR A 92 -3.97 14.94 4.85
C THR A 92 -3.11 15.86 4.00
N ARG A 93 -2.63 16.95 4.60
CA ARG A 93 -1.67 17.85 3.94
C ARG A 93 -0.32 17.16 3.79
N ILE A 94 0.29 17.33 2.63
CA ILE A 94 1.61 16.78 2.30
C ILE A 94 2.60 17.89 1.96
N GLY A 95 3.87 17.60 2.18
CA GLY A 95 5.00 18.46 1.81
C GLY A 95 6.22 17.64 1.40
N ASP A 96 7.37 18.29 1.31
CA ASP A 96 8.63 17.63 0.96
C ASP A 96 8.94 16.42 1.84
N GLY A 97 9.32 15.32 1.21
CA GLY A 97 9.65 14.05 1.87
C GLY A 97 8.44 13.27 2.38
N SER A 98 7.21 13.70 2.08
CA SER A 98 6.01 12.96 2.49
C SER A 98 5.97 11.59 1.81
N ARG A 99 5.55 10.57 2.55
CA ARG A 99 5.36 9.22 2.04
C ARG A 99 3.88 8.89 2.04
N ILE A 100 3.38 8.47 0.88
CA ILE A 100 2.01 8.04 0.65
C ILE A 100 2.07 6.56 0.27
N VAL A 101 1.29 5.73 0.94
CA VAL A 101 1.18 4.29 0.67
C VAL A 101 -0.24 4.00 0.23
N VAL A 102 -0.35 3.39 -0.94
CA VAL A 102 -1.58 2.84 -1.50
C VAL A 102 -1.41 1.33 -1.65
N ARG A 103 -2.36 0.58 -1.12
CA ARG A 103 -2.48 -0.86 -1.37
C ARG A 103 -3.89 -1.16 -1.81
N HIS A 104 -4.05 -1.66 -3.03
CA HIS A 104 -5.36 -2.01 -3.55
C HIS A 104 -5.84 -3.33 -2.94
N ALA A 105 -7.14 -3.40 -2.66
CA ALA A 105 -7.82 -4.59 -2.17
C ALA A 105 -7.88 -5.66 -3.27
N ARG A 106 -7.56 -6.89 -2.91
CA ARG A 106 -7.50 -8.03 -3.82
C ARG A 106 -8.28 -9.22 -3.24
N PRO A 107 -9.07 -9.93 -4.05
CA PRO A 107 -9.78 -11.11 -3.57
C PRO A 107 -8.85 -12.34 -3.55
N ILE A 108 -8.79 -13.05 -2.42
CA ILE A 108 -8.20 -14.38 -2.32
C ILE A 108 -9.33 -15.39 -2.21
N ARG A 109 -9.33 -16.36 -3.12
CA ARG A 109 -10.16 -17.56 -3.05
C ARG A 109 -9.39 -18.60 -2.24
N LEU A 110 -9.63 -18.60 -0.93
CA LEU A 110 -8.92 -19.39 0.06
C LEU A 110 -9.57 -20.78 0.20
N THR A 111 -8.77 -21.83 0.06
CA THR A 111 -9.13 -23.19 0.50
C THR A 111 -8.31 -23.54 1.74
N LEU A 112 -8.89 -23.39 2.93
CA LEU A 112 -8.24 -23.68 4.21
C LEU A 112 -8.69 -25.06 4.70
N ASP A 113 -7.76 -26.02 4.76
CA ASP A 113 -8.05 -27.40 5.21
C ASP A 113 -9.25 -28.07 4.49
N GLY A 114 -9.53 -27.64 3.25
CA GLY A 114 -10.64 -28.14 2.42
C GLY A 114 -11.88 -27.24 2.40
N GLU A 115 -11.98 -26.27 3.31
CA GLU A 115 -13.08 -25.31 3.35
C GLU A 115 -12.78 -24.10 2.46
N ARG A 116 -13.74 -23.74 1.59
CA ARG A 116 -13.59 -22.65 0.62
C ARG A 116 -14.23 -21.37 1.13
N SER A 117 -13.49 -20.26 1.04
CA SER A 117 -14.01 -18.92 1.31
C SER A 117 -13.36 -17.89 0.38
N THR A 118 -13.95 -16.70 0.29
CA THR A 118 -13.33 -15.55 -0.37
C THR A 118 -13.04 -14.49 0.67
N GLN A 119 -11.80 -14.03 0.72
CA GLN A 119 -11.33 -13.00 1.65
C GLN A 119 -10.73 -11.84 0.85
N TRP A 120 -10.91 -10.62 1.33
CA TRP A 120 -10.29 -9.43 0.75
C TRP A 120 -9.08 -9.03 1.58
N VAL A 121 -7.96 -8.78 0.91
CA VAL A 121 -6.69 -8.39 1.54
C VAL A 121 -6.08 -7.20 0.82
N THR A 122 -5.21 -6.48 1.49
CA THR A 122 -4.37 -5.42 0.91
C THR A 122 -2.91 -5.86 0.75
N ALA A 123 -2.64 -7.14 0.94
CA ALA A 123 -1.34 -7.74 0.85
C ALA A 123 -0.79 -7.77 -0.59
N ASN A 124 0.51 -7.51 -0.74
CA ASN A 124 1.18 -7.57 -2.03
C ASN A 124 1.62 -8.98 -2.43
N ASN A 125 1.92 -9.85 -1.46
CA ASN A 125 2.39 -11.22 -1.66
C ASN A 125 1.70 -12.21 -0.71
N VAL A 126 1.85 -13.50 -1.00
CA VAL A 126 1.20 -14.59 -0.25
C VAL A 126 1.59 -14.56 1.22
N GLY A 127 2.83 -14.20 1.55
CA GLY A 127 3.30 -14.07 2.92
C GLY A 127 2.52 -13.02 3.71
N GLU A 128 2.46 -11.79 3.20
CA GLU A 128 1.67 -10.70 3.79
C GLU A 128 0.19 -11.04 3.88
N ALA A 129 -0.35 -11.76 2.88
CA ALA A 129 -1.74 -12.20 2.91
C ALA A 129 -2.00 -13.18 4.05
N LEU A 130 -1.07 -14.11 4.31
CA LEU A 130 -1.17 -15.01 5.45
C LEU A 130 -1.04 -14.26 6.78
N ASP A 131 -0.29 -13.17 6.85
CA ASP A 131 -0.21 -12.30 8.03
C ASP A 131 -1.55 -11.60 8.28
N GLU A 132 -2.12 -10.95 7.26
CA GLU A 132 -3.43 -10.27 7.33
C GLU A 132 -4.56 -11.25 7.70
N LEU A 133 -4.51 -12.49 7.21
CA LEU A 133 -5.48 -13.54 7.52
C LEU A 133 -5.22 -14.25 8.86
N GLY A 134 -4.15 -13.91 9.58
CA GLY A 134 -3.77 -14.55 10.84
C GLY A 134 -3.38 -16.03 10.70
N LEU A 135 -2.95 -16.44 9.51
CA LEU A 135 -2.58 -17.82 9.14
C LEU A 135 -1.08 -18.07 9.15
N ARG A 136 -0.24 -17.03 9.28
CA ARG A 136 1.23 -17.13 9.16
C ARG A 136 1.86 -18.26 9.99
N ASP A 137 1.47 -18.34 11.27
CA ASP A 137 2.05 -19.31 12.19
C ASP A 137 1.44 -20.72 12.03
N ARG A 138 0.22 -20.79 11.52
CA ARG A 138 -0.55 -22.03 11.36
C ARG A 138 -0.36 -22.68 9.99
N ALA A 139 0.03 -21.93 8.98
CA ALA A 139 0.27 -22.44 7.64
C ALA A 139 1.40 -23.47 7.62
N GLY A 140 1.12 -24.64 7.06
CA GLY A 140 2.09 -25.72 6.89
C GLY A 140 2.45 -25.97 5.45
N ALA A 141 1.44 -26.31 4.64
CA ALA A 141 1.60 -26.47 3.20
C ALA A 141 0.79 -25.41 2.46
N LEU A 142 1.37 -24.87 1.39
CA LEU A 142 0.80 -23.80 0.58
C LEU A 142 0.81 -24.22 -0.89
N SER A 143 -0.22 -23.86 -1.64
CA SER A 143 -0.24 -24.06 -3.10
C SER A 143 0.65 -23.07 -3.87
N ALA A 144 1.15 -22.03 -3.20
CA ALA A 144 2.02 -21.01 -3.78
C ALA A 144 3.10 -20.58 -2.77
N PRO A 145 4.31 -20.19 -3.23
CA PRO A 145 5.35 -19.71 -2.33
C PRO A 145 4.96 -18.37 -1.70
N THR A 146 5.42 -18.13 -0.47
CA THR A 146 5.10 -16.92 0.29
C THR A 146 5.61 -15.63 -0.37
N THR A 147 6.64 -15.72 -1.21
CA THR A 147 7.19 -14.60 -1.98
C THR A 147 6.40 -14.29 -3.26
N GLN A 148 5.44 -15.14 -3.64
CA GLN A 148 4.65 -14.91 -4.85
C GLN A 148 3.79 -13.66 -4.71
N MET A 149 3.87 -12.78 -5.69
CA MET A 149 3.03 -11.59 -5.78
C MET A 149 1.56 -11.97 -5.98
N LEU A 150 0.65 -11.28 -5.30
CA LEU A 150 -0.79 -11.42 -5.53
C LEU A 150 -1.18 -10.57 -6.73
N PRO A 151 -1.84 -11.10 -7.77
CA PRO A 151 -2.42 -10.27 -8.83
C PRO A 151 -3.57 -9.42 -8.30
N LEU A 152 -3.80 -8.23 -8.90
CA LEU A 152 -4.97 -7.39 -8.60
C LEU A 152 -6.30 -8.12 -8.89
N ALA A 153 -6.32 -9.00 -9.89
CA ALA A 153 -7.47 -9.85 -10.21
C ALA A 153 -7.77 -10.93 -9.14
N GLY A 154 -6.88 -11.07 -8.14
CA GLY A 154 -6.97 -12.07 -7.10
C GLY A 154 -6.21 -13.36 -7.39
N MET A 155 -6.26 -14.29 -6.43
CA MET A 155 -5.52 -15.55 -6.46
C MET A 155 -6.31 -16.68 -5.80
N ASP A 156 -6.19 -17.89 -6.34
CA ASP A 156 -6.58 -19.12 -5.64
C ASP A 156 -5.43 -19.58 -4.74
N LEU A 157 -5.69 -19.69 -3.44
CA LEU A 157 -4.69 -20.10 -2.45
C LEU A 157 -5.22 -21.27 -1.63
N THR A 158 -4.55 -22.41 -1.68
CA THR A 158 -4.81 -23.53 -0.78
C THR A 158 -3.80 -23.52 0.36
N VAL A 159 -4.31 -23.57 1.58
CA VAL A 159 -3.52 -23.60 2.81
C VAL A 159 -3.91 -24.85 3.60
N ARG A 160 -2.93 -25.66 3.96
CA ARG A 160 -3.09 -26.73 4.94
C ARG A 160 -2.40 -26.32 6.23
N THR A 161 -3.14 -26.38 7.33
CA THR A 161 -2.60 -26.02 8.64
C THR A 161 -1.65 -27.11 9.15
N ARG A 162 -0.59 -26.70 9.85
CA ARG A 162 0.22 -27.61 10.65
C ARG A 162 -0.56 -27.96 11.88
N ARG A 163 -0.45 -29.22 12.26
CA ARG A 163 -0.98 -29.71 13.53
C ARG A 163 -0.12 -30.78 14.14
N SER A 164 -0.08 -30.81 15.47
CA SER A 164 0.66 -31.79 16.24
C SER A 164 -0.26 -32.93 16.63
N VAL A 165 0.16 -34.17 16.41
CA VAL A 165 -0.59 -35.37 16.80
C VAL A 165 0.32 -36.34 17.54
N VAL A 166 -0.28 -37.22 18.32
CA VAL A 166 0.43 -38.31 18.99
C VAL A 166 -0.06 -39.63 18.43
N VAL A 167 0.80 -40.34 17.71
CA VAL A 167 0.52 -41.71 17.29
C VAL A 167 0.96 -42.67 18.40
N MET A 168 0.04 -43.55 18.81
CA MET A 168 0.27 -44.53 19.86
C MET A 168 0.01 -45.93 19.32
N ARG A 169 1.02 -46.79 19.41
CA ARG A 169 0.93 -48.23 19.12
C ARG A 169 1.42 -48.97 20.34
N ASP A 170 0.54 -49.75 20.97
CA ASP A 170 0.78 -50.39 22.26
C ASP A 170 1.22 -49.38 23.34
N LYS A 171 2.47 -49.46 23.81
CA LYS A 171 3.07 -48.54 24.81
C LYS A 171 3.96 -47.47 24.18
N VAL A 172 4.20 -47.53 22.87
CA VAL A 172 5.05 -46.58 22.16
C VAL A 172 4.24 -45.35 21.79
N ARG A 173 4.75 -44.17 22.13
CA ARG A 173 4.16 -42.86 21.78
C ARG A 173 5.13 -42.10 20.89
N MET A 174 4.63 -41.66 19.74
CA MET A 174 5.39 -40.86 18.79
C MET A 174 4.64 -39.56 18.52
N ARG A 175 5.32 -38.42 18.72
CA ARG A 175 4.79 -37.12 18.32
C ARG A 175 5.14 -36.87 16.85
N ALA A 176 4.16 -36.39 16.10
CA ALA A 176 4.31 -36.05 14.70
C ALA A 176 3.67 -34.69 14.44
N THR A 177 4.27 -33.90 13.55
CA THR A 177 3.66 -32.70 12.98
C THR A 177 3.23 -33.02 11.57
N THR A 178 1.97 -32.74 11.23
CA THR A 178 1.36 -33.13 9.96
C THR A 178 0.60 -31.97 9.33
N THR A 179 0.41 -32.05 8.02
CA THR A 179 -0.54 -31.20 7.27
C THR A 179 -1.63 -32.03 6.58
N GLY A 180 -1.60 -33.36 6.76
CA GLY A 180 -2.48 -34.32 6.09
C GLY A 180 -3.96 -34.10 6.42
N ALA A 181 -4.85 -34.27 5.45
CA ALA A 181 -6.28 -34.01 5.64
C ALA A 181 -6.97 -35.11 6.47
N THR A 182 -6.33 -36.27 6.60
CA THR A 182 -6.90 -37.45 7.25
C THR A 182 -5.89 -38.16 8.15
N VAL A 183 -6.38 -38.93 9.13
CA VAL A 183 -5.56 -39.82 9.95
C VAL A 183 -4.74 -40.80 9.10
N ARG A 184 -5.26 -41.23 7.95
CA ARG A 184 -4.49 -42.05 7.00
C ARG A 184 -3.27 -41.31 6.47
N ASP A 185 -3.42 -40.04 6.10
CA ASP A 185 -2.32 -39.23 5.62
C ASP A 185 -1.24 -39.08 6.69
N VAL A 186 -1.63 -38.87 7.95
CA VAL A 186 -0.70 -38.85 9.09
C VAL A 186 0.12 -40.13 9.18
N LEU A 187 -0.54 -41.30 9.16
CA LEU A 187 0.16 -42.58 9.24
C LEU A 187 1.10 -42.78 8.05
N SER A 188 0.69 -42.37 6.84
CA SER A 188 1.51 -42.44 5.64
C SER A 188 2.72 -41.51 5.70
N GLU A 189 2.56 -40.27 6.19
CA GLU A 189 3.66 -39.30 6.38
C GLU A 189 4.68 -39.77 7.41
N GLN A 190 4.26 -40.57 8.39
CA GLN A 190 5.11 -41.17 9.42
C GLN A 190 5.63 -42.56 9.03
N GLU A 191 5.40 -43.00 7.78
CA GLU A 191 5.81 -44.32 7.28
C GLU A 191 5.27 -45.50 8.12
N ILE A 192 4.09 -45.32 8.74
CA ILE A 192 3.46 -46.35 9.57
C ILE A 192 2.50 -47.19 8.72
N THR A 193 2.90 -48.44 8.48
CA THR A 193 2.03 -49.44 7.86
C THR A 193 1.23 -50.20 8.91
N LEU A 194 -0.08 -50.31 8.70
CA LEU A 194 -0.97 -51.13 9.53
C LEU A 194 -0.77 -52.61 9.23
N ARG A 195 -0.71 -53.44 10.27
CA ARG A 195 -0.74 -54.90 10.14
C ARG A 195 -2.18 -55.38 9.95
N ASP A 196 -2.31 -56.57 9.38
CA ASP A 196 -3.62 -57.19 9.19
C ASP A 196 -4.43 -57.25 10.49
N GLY A 197 -5.66 -56.76 10.40
CA GLY A 197 -6.61 -56.70 11.50
C GLY A 197 -6.41 -55.57 12.51
N GLU A 198 -5.34 -54.78 12.43
CA GLU A 198 -5.19 -53.59 13.28
C GLU A 198 -6.28 -52.55 13.01
N ARG A 199 -6.67 -51.81 14.06
CA ARG A 199 -7.72 -50.80 14.01
C ARG A 199 -7.19 -49.45 14.46
N VAL A 200 -7.64 -48.37 13.82
CA VAL A 200 -7.22 -47.00 14.16
C VAL A 200 -8.37 -46.21 14.79
N ARG A 201 -8.06 -45.45 15.85
CA ARG A 201 -8.96 -44.54 16.55
C ARG A 201 -8.27 -43.19 16.78
N PRO A 202 -8.81 -42.06 16.30
CA PRO A 202 -9.98 -41.91 15.41
C PRO A 202 -9.84 -42.67 14.07
N GLY A 203 -10.95 -42.83 13.34
CA GLY A 203 -10.97 -43.58 12.08
C GLY A 203 -10.10 -42.93 10.99
N LEU A 204 -9.64 -43.74 10.02
CA LEU A 204 -8.66 -43.33 9.00
C LEU A 204 -9.06 -42.12 8.14
N ASN A 205 -10.35 -41.86 7.95
CA ASN A 205 -10.85 -40.74 7.14
C ASN A 205 -11.19 -39.49 7.98
N ARG A 206 -10.99 -39.55 9.29
CA ARG A 206 -11.28 -38.44 10.21
C ARG A 206 -10.18 -37.38 10.06
N PHE A 207 -10.56 -36.11 10.10
CA PHE A 207 -9.63 -34.98 10.12
C PHE A 207 -8.89 -34.87 11.47
N PRO A 208 -7.56 -34.99 11.52
CA PRO A 208 -6.81 -34.98 12.78
C PRO A 208 -6.84 -33.60 13.46
N GLU A 209 -7.17 -33.55 14.74
CA GLU A 209 -7.16 -32.31 15.55
C GLU A 209 -5.81 -32.03 16.22
N GLU A 210 -5.57 -30.78 16.62
CA GLU A 210 -4.38 -30.40 17.38
C GLU A 210 -4.29 -31.16 18.71
N GLY A 211 -3.14 -31.77 18.96
CA GLY A 211 -2.89 -32.60 20.13
C GLY A 211 -3.57 -33.97 20.12
N GLU A 212 -4.26 -34.35 19.04
CA GLU A 212 -5.06 -35.58 19.01
C GLU A 212 -4.20 -36.84 19.14
N VAL A 213 -4.68 -37.80 19.94
CA VAL A 213 -4.03 -39.10 20.12
C VAL A 213 -4.64 -40.13 19.16
N ILE A 214 -3.87 -40.50 18.14
CA ILE A 214 -4.19 -41.54 17.17
C ILE A 214 -3.70 -42.88 17.72
N LYS A 215 -4.62 -43.75 18.14
CA LYS A 215 -4.33 -45.08 18.67
C LYS A 215 -4.44 -46.14 17.58
N ILE A 216 -3.38 -46.92 17.42
CA ILE A 216 -3.36 -48.16 16.64
C ILE A 216 -3.58 -49.30 17.65
N LEU A 217 -4.72 -49.95 17.50
CA LEU A 217 -5.16 -51.05 18.33
C LEU A 217 -4.80 -52.38 17.66
N PRO A 218 -4.37 -53.39 18.44
CA PRO A 218 -4.11 -54.72 17.90
C PRO A 218 -5.40 -55.32 17.30
N PRO A 219 -5.26 -56.33 16.42
CA PRO A 219 -6.40 -57.10 15.96
C PRO A 219 -7.19 -57.65 17.15
N PRO A 220 -8.54 -57.73 17.04
CA PRO A 220 -9.35 -58.35 18.07
C PRO A 220 -8.84 -59.78 18.25
N SER A 221 -8.31 -60.08 19.43
CA SER A 221 -7.93 -61.44 19.79
C SER A 221 -9.23 -62.26 19.78
N GLY A 222 -9.38 -63.13 18.80
CA GLY A 222 -10.37 -64.20 18.88
C GLY A 222 -10.16 -64.90 20.21
N VAL A 223 -11.17 -64.89 21.07
CA VAL A 223 -11.20 -65.74 22.25
C VAL A 223 -10.95 -67.15 21.73
N THR A 224 -9.76 -67.69 21.99
CA THR A 224 -9.52 -69.12 21.88
C THR A 224 -10.55 -69.74 22.80
N ALA A 225 -11.65 -70.26 22.23
CA ALA A 225 -12.55 -71.12 22.95
C ALA A 225 -11.68 -72.28 23.43
N LEU A 226 -11.37 -72.26 24.72
CA LEU A 226 -10.79 -73.39 25.43
C LEU A 226 -11.81 -74.52 25.24
N SER A 227 -11.55 -75.39 24.27
CA SER A 227 -12.17 -76.70 24.20
C SER A 227 -11.66 -77.46 25.43
N TRP A 228 -12.42 -77.39 26.51
CA TRP A 228 -12.27 -78.35 27.61
C TRP A 228 -12.76 -79.71 27.12
N GLN A 229 -11.98 -80.71 27.50
CA GLN A 229 -12.06 -82.12 27.14
C GLN A 229 -13.44 -82.73 27.39
#